data_AF-A0A8R1DPT3-F1
#
_entry.id   AF-A0A8R1DPT3-F1
#
_cell.length_a   1.000
_cell.length_b   1.000
_cell.length_c   1.000
_cell.angle_alpha   90.00
_cell.angle_beta   90.00
_cell.angle_gamma   90.00
#
_symmetry.space_group_name_H-M   'P 1'
#
loop_
_entity.id
_entity.type
_entity.pdbx_description
1 polymer ?
#
loop_
_entity_poly.entity_id
_entity_poly.type
_entity_poly.pdbx_seq_one_letter_code
_entity_poly.pdbx_strand_id
1 'polypeptide(L)'
;MLSKVLIAWPLLFAVLIVPIDAIVKCNGSELSARSDFEVGLLTEKQCTHVIGDIFIMNLNFAKRMPCYWSVREVHGSIIIRNTSNLGDSVNFQNLRTINALDAPALVISKNYRLKLGIGARLGHVYTRNPTTYYIAHNWPRMMTESQHYTLYNAAAKDRPVFFADYFFQTTPCAETAYKTLAAIFGCVSFLVAIVLIFWACYGRRPKDLKY
;
A
#
# COMPACT_ATOMS: atom_id res chain seq x y z
N MET A 1 15.19 39.92 31.15
CA MET A 1 15.37 38.52 30.72
C MET A 1 14.10 37.64 30.89
N LEU A 2 12.92 38.18 31.23
CA LEU A 2 11.69 37.38 31.37
C LEU A 2 10.95 37.08 30.05
N SER A 3 11.18 37.85 28.99
CA SER A 3 10.42 37.72 27.73
C SER A 3 10.76 36.46 26.91
N LYS A 4 11.96 35.87 27.08
CA LYS A 4 12.35 34.64 26.35
C LYS A 4 11.78 33.35 26.94
N VAL A 5 11.30 33.38 28.19
CA VAL A 5 10.75 32.18 28.87
C VAL A 5 9.30 31.93 28.47
N LEU A 6 8.54 32.99 28.16
CA LEU A 6 7.12 32.89 27.77
C LEU A 6 6.88 32.31 26.36
N ILE A 7 7.87 32.37 25.46
CA ILE A 7 7.75 31.87 24.08
C ILE A 7 8.05 30.35 24.00
N ALA A 8 8.78 29.79 24.98
CA ALA A 8 9.12 28.37 24.99
C ALA A 8 7.94 27.45 25.36
N TRP A 9 7.00 27.95 26.18
CA TRP A 9 5.86 27.18 26.67
C TRP A 9 4.86 26.75 25.57
N PRO A 10 4.42 27.62 24.63
CA PRO A 10 3.51 27.19 23.56
C PRO A 10 4.17 26.20 22.56
N LEU A 11 5.49 26.30 22.35
CA LEU A 11 6.26 25.33 21.56
C LEU A 11 6.34 23.96 22.23
N LEU A 12 6.46 23.93 23.56
CA LEU A 12 6.48 22.69 24.34
C LEU A 12 5.11 22.00 24.40
N PHE A 13 4.02 22.78 24.41
CA PHE A 13 2.65 22.25 24.31
C PHE A 13 2.27 21.78 22.90
N ALA A 14 2.81 22.39 21.84
CA ALA A 14 2.60 21.92 20.48
C ALA A 14 3.17 20.50 20.23
N VAL A 15 4.22 20.12 20.97
CA VAL A 15 4.81 18.77 20.93
C VAL A 15 3.94 17.73 21.68
N LEU A 16 3.07 18.18 22.59
CA LEU A 16 2.23 17.31 23.44
C LEU A 16 0.83 17.02 22.86
N ILE A 17 0.48 17.60 21.70
CA ILE A 17 -0.73 17.20 20.98
C ILE A 17 -0.45 15.87 20.28
N VAL A 18 -0.48 14.78 21.04
CA VAL A 18 -0.61 13.44 20.46
C VAL A 18 -2.06 13.35 19.96
N PRO A 19 -2.32 13.27 18.66
CA PRO A 19 -3.66 12.98 18.18
C PRO A 19 -4.02 11.58 18.69
N ILE A 20 -4.79 11.52 19.77
CA ILE A 20 -5.41 10.28 20.23
C ILE A 20 -6.55 10.03 19.26
N ASP A 21 -6.26 9.35 18.16
CA ASP A 21 -7.31 8.86 17.28
C ASP A 21 -8.24 7.95 18.08
N ALA A 22 -9.51 8.33 18.15
CA ALA A 22 -10.52 7.54 18.82
C ALA A 22 -10.59 6.14 18.18
N ILE A 23 -10.44 5.12 19.02
CA ILE A 23 -10.61 3.73 18.60
C ILE A 23 -12.12 3.47 18.47
N VAL A 24 -12.59 3.34 17.23
CA VAL A 24 -13.99 3.00 16.92
C VAL A 24 -14.00 1.57 16.41
N LYS A 25 -14.57 0.68 17.22
CA LYS A 25 -14.74 -0.73 16.89
C LYS A 25 -16.06 -0.95 16.16
N CYS A 26 -16.03 -1.73 15.08
CA CYS A 26 -17.21 -2.11 14.33
C CYS A 26 -17.16 -3.61 14.03
N ASN A 27 -18.33 -4.22 13.84
CA ASN A 27 -18.39 -5.57 13.31
C ASN A 27 -18.14 -5.55 11.79
N GLY A 28 -17.42 -6.52 11.26
CA GLY A 28 -17.22 -6.71 9.82
C GLY A 28 -18.55 -6.82 9.07
N SER A 29 -19.59 -7.36 9.69
CA SER A 29 -20.94 -7.42 9.12
C SER A 29 -21.56 -6.04 8.85
N GLU A 30 -21.22 -5.01 9.65
CA GLU A 30 -21.73 -3.64 9.46
C GLU A 30 -21.10 -2.95 8.24
N LEU A 31 -19.93 -3.43 7.83
CA LEU A 31 -19.14 -2.90 6.72
C LEU A 31 -19.24 -3.77 5.46
N SER A 32 -19.96 -4.88 5.56
CA SER A 32 -20.11 -5.88 4.50
C SER A 32 -21.33 -5.59 3.64
N ALA A 33 -21.21 -5.81 2.34
CA ALA A 33 -22.34 -5.91 1.42
C ALA A 33 -22.20 -7.18 0.58
N ARG A 34 -23.18 -8.07 0.70
CA ARG A 34 -23.25 -9.35 -0.03
C ARG A 34 -24.15 -9.32 -1.25
N SER A 35 -24.87 -8.22 -1.42
CA SER A 35 -25.80 -7.98 -2.52
C SER A 35 -25.94 -6.48 -2.78
N ASP A 36 -26.38 -6.12 -3.98
CA ASP A 36 -26.59 -4.72 -4.36
C ASP A 36 -27.62 -4.00 -3.46
N PHE A 37 -28.54 -4.72 -2.82
CA PHE A 37 -29.54 -4.15 -1.91
C PHE A 37 -28.89 -3.64 -0.61
N GLU A 38 -27.96 -4.39 -0.05
CA GLU A 38 -27.28 -4.07 1.21
C GLU A 38 -26.44 -2.81 1.12
N VAL A 39 -25.95 -2.46 -0.07
CA VAL A 39 -25.15 -1.25 -0.30
C VAL A 39 -25.88 0.01 0.15
N GLY A 40 -27.19 0.10 -0.07
CA GLY A 40 -27.99 1.27 0.34
C GLY A 40 -28.24 1.34 1.85
N LEU A 41 -27.97 0.25 2.57
CA LEU A 41 -28.11 0.15 4.02
C LEU A 41 -26.77 0.38 4.74
N LEU A 42 -25.66 0.42 3.99
CA LEU A 42 -24.35 0.74 4.56
C LEU A 42 -24.36 2.19 5.03
N THR A 43 -24.19 2.37 6.33
CA THR A 43 -23.94 3.69 6.90
C THR A 43 -22.45 4.00 6.80
N GLU A 44 -22.09 5.24 6.43
CA GLU A 44 -20.70 5.70 6.46
C GLU A 44 -20.22 5.86 7.91
N LYS A 45 -19.96 4.73 8.56
CA LYS A 45 -19.44 4.68 9.92
C LYS A 45 -17.91 4.74 9.87
N GLN A 46 -17.33 5.70 10.58
CA GLN A 46 -15.87 5.87 10.67
C GLN A 46 -15.25 4.82 11.60
N CYS A 47 -15.20 3.57 11.15
CA CYS A 47 -14.59 2.47 11.87
C CYS A 47 -13.07 2.51 11.73
N THR A 48 -12.34 2.35 12.85
CA THR A 48 -10.88 2.19 12.83
C THR A 48 -10.45 0.75 13.04
N HIS A 49 -11.20 -0.02 13.83
CA HIS A 49 -10.95 -1.44 14.07
C HIS A 49 -12.18 -2.25 13.69
N VAL A 50 -11.97 -3.32 12.93
CA VAL A 50 -13.04 -4.19 12.47
C VAL A 50 -12.86 -5.57 13.08
N ILE A 51 -13.92 -6.09 13.70
CA ILE A 51 -13.96 -7.43 14.28
C ILE A 51 -14.80 -8.32 13.37
N GLY A 52 -14.22 -9.41 12.88
CA GLY A 52 -14.84 -10.30 11.91
C GLY A 52 -14.49 -9.95 10.47
N ASP A 53 -14.99 -10.78 9.56
CA ASP A 53 -14.69 -10.67 8.13
C ASP A 53 -15.49 -9.54 7.46
N ILE A 54 -14.87 -8.91 6.46
CA ILE A 54 -15.51 -7.93 5.58
C ILE A 54 -15.84 -8.60 4.26
N PHE A 55 -17.12 -8.69 3.91
CA PHE A 55 -17.60 -9.27 2.66
C PHE A 55 -18.07 -8.19 1.70
N ILE A 56 -17.50 -8.15 0.49
CA ILE A 56 -17.92 -7.29 -0.61
C ILE A 56 -18.21 -8.22 -1.79
N MET A 57 -19.46 -8.62 -1.96
CA MET A 57 -19.83 -9.72 -2.85
C MET A 57 -21.07 -9.46 -3.69
N ASN A 58 -21.11 -10.04 -4.89
CA ASN A 58 -22.28 -10.03 -5.79
C ASN A 58 -22.84 -8.63 -6.07
N LEU A 59 -21.95 -7.65 -6.18
CA LEU A 59 -22.29 -6.27 -6.47
C LEU A 59 -22.12 -6.02 -7.95
N ASN A 60 -23.21 -5.88 -8.70
CA ASN A 60 -23.17 -5.81 -10.16
C ASN A 60 -23.55 -4.44 -10.72
N PHE A 61 -24.19 -3.61 -9.91
CA PHE A 61 -24.55 -2.25 -10.32
C PHE A 61 -23.48 -1.25 -9.87
N ALA A 62 -23.31 -0.19 -10.66
CA ALA A 62 -22.40 0.91 -10.33
C ALA A 62 -22.94 1.69 -9.12
N LYS A 63 -22.66 1.17 -7.92
CA LYS A 63 -22.95 1.83 -6.64
C LYS A 63 -21.65 2.21 -5.98
N ARG A 64 -21.61 3.46 -5.50
CA ARG A 64 -20.50 3.97 -4.70
C ARG A 64 -20.38 3.14 -3.42
N MET A 65 -19.23 2.50 -3.22
CA MET A 65 -18.92 1.83 -1.97
C MET A 65 -18.55 2.85 -0.89
N PRO A 66 -18.91 2.61 0.39
CA PRO A 66 -18.42 3.41 1.48
C PRO A 66 -16.89 3.38 1.49
N CYS A 67 -16.27 4.54 1.73
CA CYS A 67 -14.83 4.62 1.84
C CYS A 67 -14.36 3.91 3.12
N TYR A 68 -13.64 2.80 2.99
CA TYR A 68 -12.96 2.12 4.09
C TYR A 68 -11.68 2.85 4.57
N TRP A 69 -11.62 4.16 4.34
CA TRP A 69 -10.42 4.97 4.56
C TRP A 69 -10.01 5.04 6.03
N SER A 70 -10.96 5.03 6.96
CA SER A 70 -10.67 5.08 8.40
C SER A 70 -10.17 3.75 8.97
N VAL A 71 -10.37 2.64 8.26
CA VAL A 71 -10.05 1.30 8.76
C VAL A 71 -8.54 1.12 8.83
N ARG A 72 -8.05 0.76 10.02
CA ARG A 72 -6.63 0.55 10.33
C ARG A 72 -6.33 -0.90 10.64
N GLU A 73 -7.24 -1.59 11.31
CA GLU A 73 -7.05 -2.98 11.71
C GLU A 73 -8.29 -3.82 11.42
N VAL A 74 -8.06 -5.02 10.89
CA VAL A 74 -9.11 -6.00 10.63
C VAL A 74 -8.75 -7.30 11.33
N HIS A 75 -9.53 -7.68 12.32
CA HIS A 75 -9.48 -8.98 13.00
C HIS A 75 -10.43 -9.95 12.29
N GLY A 76 -10.06 -10.28 11.07
CA GLY A 76 -10.80 -11.13 10.16
C GLY A 76 -10.16 -11.06 8.77
N SER A 77 -10.90 -11.53 7.79
CA SER A 77 -10.50 -11.60 6.39
C SER A 77 -11.22 -10.53 5.59
N ILE A 78 -10.56 -10.01 4.55
CA ILE A 78 -11.20 -9.13 3.58
C ILE A 78 -11.52 -9.96 2.33
N ILE A 79 -12.81 -10.11 2.03
CA ILE A 79 -13.32 -11.01 0.99
C ILE A 79 -14.11 -10.22 -0.04
N ILE A 80 -13.53 -10.04 -1.22
CA ILE A 80 -14.11 -9.33 -2.36
C ILE A 80 -14.35 -10.31 -3.49
N ARG A 81 -15.60 -10.65 -3.78
CA ARG A 81 -15.91 -11.71 -4.77
C ARG A 81 -17.08 -11.40 -5.68
N ASN A 82 -16.98 -11.80 -6.95
CA ASN A 82 -18.09 -11.75 -7.89
C ASN A 82 -18.73 -10.36 -8.00
N THR A 83 -17.90 -9.31 -8.08
CA THR A 83 -18.37 -7.93 -8.23
C THR A 83 -18.04 -7.39 -9.61
N SER A 84 -18.89 -6.53 -10.17
CA SER A 84 -18.65 -5.83 -11.42
C SER A 84 -18.89 -4.35 -11.27
N ASN A 85 -17.93 -3.54 -11.73
CA ASN A 85 -18.11 -2.10 -11.91
C ASN A 85 -18.52 -1.34 -10.63
N LEU A 86 -17.79 -1.51 -9.52
CA LEU A 86 -18.04 -0.86 -8.23
C LEU A 86 -17.95 0.68 -8.22
N GLY A 87 -17.84 1.34 -9.38
CA GLY A 87 -17.70 2.79 -9.50
C GLY A 87 -16.42 3.30 -8.83
N ASP A 88 -16.56 3.78 -7.60
CA ASP A 88 -15.46 4.22 -6.74
C ASP A 88 -14.67 3.02 -6.22
N SER A 89 -13.35 3.12 -6.28
CA SER A 89 -12.43 2.08 -5.82
C SER A 89 -12.69 1.65 -4.38
N VAL A 90 -12.66 0.35 -4.10
CA VAL A 90 -12.61 -0.15 -2.72
C VAL A 90 -11.25 0.26 -2.14
N ASN A 91 -11.24 1.07 -1.08
CA ASN A 91 -10.03 1.75 -0.64
C ASN A 91 -9.75 1.58 0.87
N PHE A 92 -8.74 0.76 1.16
CA PHE A 92 -8.17 0.46 2.47
C PHE A 92 -6.78 1.11 2.63
N GLN A 93 -6.63 2.38 2.27
CA GLN A 93 -5.33 3.06 2.27
C GLN A 93 -4.65 3.16 3.64
N ASN A 94 -5.42 3.30 4.73
CA ASN A 94 -4.87 3.36 6.09
C ASN A 94 -4.79 2.02 6.81
N LEU A 95 -5.12 0.92 6.12
CA LEU A 95 -5.04 -0.41 6.70
C LEU A 95 -3.58 -0.74 7.03
N ARG A 96 -3.33 -1.08 8.29
CA ARG A 96 -2.03 -1.42 8.86
C ARG A 96 -1.90 -2.90 9.14
N THR A 97 -2.99 -3.50 9.64
CA THR A 97 -2.98 -4.86 10.15
C THR A 97 -4.18 -5.67 9.65
N ILE A 98 -3.92 -6.90 9.20
CA ILE A 98 -4.94 -7.93 8.97
C ILE A 98 -4.59 -9.15 9.82
N ASN A 99 -5.55 -9.65 10.58
CA ASN A 99 -5.41 -10.82 11.41
C ASN A 99 -6.60 -11.76 11.20
N ALA A 100 -6.45 -12.71 10.28
CA ALA A 100 -7.48 -13.68 9.92
C ALA A 100 -7.21 -15.05 10.56
N LEU A 101 -8.20 -15.67 11.19
CA LEU A 101 -8.01 -16.98 11.82
C LEU A 101 -8.39 -18.14 10.88
N ASP A 102 -9.53 -18.04 10.20
CA ASP A 102 -10.13 -19.22 9.54
C ASP A 102 -10.00 -19.20 8.01
N ALA A 103 -9.69 -18.05 7.41
CA ALA A 103 -9.60 -17.86 5.97
C ALA A 103 -8.31 -17.12 5.57
N PRO A 104 -7.95 -17.12 4.26
CA PRO A 104 -6.86 -16.28 3.76
C PRO A 104 -7.14 -14.82 4.14
N ALA A 105 -6.08 -14.08 4.52
CA ALA A 105 -6.21 -12.71 5.01
C ALA A 105 -6.88 -11.78 3.98
N LEU A 106 -6.57 -12.00 2.70
CA LEU A 106 -7.18 -11.28 1.59
C LEU A 106 -7.63 -12.26 0.51
N VAL A 107 -8.88 -12.13 0.12
CA VAL A 107 -9.51 -12.94 -0.91
C VAL A 107 -10.15 -12.02 -1.95
N ILE A 108 -9.63 -12.03 -3.17
CA ILE A 108 -10.13 -11.22 -4.28
C ILE A 108 -10.38 -12.15 -5.46
N SER A 109 -11.64 -12.42 -5.81
CA SER A 109 -11.89 -13.32 -6.93
C SER A 109 -13.11 -13.07 -7.78
N LYS A 110 -13.03 -13.38 -9.07
CA LYS A 110 -14.15 -13.24 -10.03
C LYS A 110 -14.67 -11.80 -10.12
N ASN A 111 -13.80 -10.80 -9.95
CA ASN A 111 -14.21 -9.41 -10.04
C ASN A 111 -13.94 -8.85 -11.44
N TYR A 112 -14.84 -7.99 -11.93
CA TYR A 112 -14.71 -7.28 -13.19
C TYR A 112 -14.53 -5.76 -12.97
N ARG A 113 -13.41 -5.21 -13.45
CA ARG A 113 -13.02 -3.79 -13.33
C ARG A 113 -12.99 -3.24 -11.90
N LEU A 114 -12.70 -4.10 -10.91
CA LEU A 114 -12.44 -3.65 -9.54
C LEU A 114 -11.13 -2.85 -9.49
N LYS A 115 -11.22 -1.66 -8.92
CA LYS A 115 -10.07 -0.83 -8.54
C LYS A 115 -9.89 -0.98 -7.04
N LEU A 116 -8.80 -1.62 -6.60
CA LEU A 116 -8.50 -1.84 -5.19
C LEU A 116 -7.33 -0.96 -4.76
N GLY A 117 -7.57 -0.10 -3.78
CA GLY A 117 -6.53 0.59 -3.03
C GLY A 117 -6.25 -0.18 -1.75
N ILE A 118 -5.19 -0.97 -1.70
CA ILE A 118 -4.72 -1.64 -0.48
C ILE A 118 -3.21 -1.43 -0.35
N GLY A 119 -2.72 -1.28 0.89
CA GLY A 119 -1.29 -1.48 1.14
C GLY A 119 -0.41 -0.24 1.17
N ALA A 120 -0.93 0.99 1.22
CA ALA A 120 -0.05 2.15 1.41
C ALA A 120 0.63 2.15 2.80
N ARG A 121 -0.03 1.57 3.81
CA ARG A 121 0.44 1.53 5.21
C ARG A 121 0.39 0.14 5.84
N LEU A 122 0.18 -0.89 5.04
CA LEU A 122 0.04 -2.26 5.51
C LEU A 122 1.41 -2.78 5.94
N GLY A 123 1.56 -3.06 7.24
CA GLY A 123 2.82 -3.50 7.83
C GLY A 123 2.77 -4.92 8.39
N HIS A 124 1.58 -5.45 8.67
CA HIS A 124 1.46 -6.77 9.29
C HIS A 124 0.20 -7.51 8.83
N VAL A 125 0.38 -8.73 8.32
CA VAL A 125 -0.69 -9.62 7.87
C VAL A 125 -0.44 -11.01 8.42
N TYR A 126 -1.35 -11.48 9.26
CA TYR A 126 -1.32 -12.82 9.81
C TYR A 126 -2.55 -13.61 9.36
N THR A 127 -2.33 -14.87 8.99
CA THR A 127 -3.39 -15.86 8.91
C THR A 127 -2.92 -17.25 9.30
N ARG A 128 -3.80 -18.02 9.97
CA ARG A 128 -3.57 -19.45 10.21
C ARG A 128 -3.81 -20.31 8.98
N ASN A 129 -4.54 -19.80 7.98
CA ASN A 129 -4.80 -20.52 6.74
C ASN A 129 -3.47 -20.82 6.02
N PRO A 130 -3.32 -22.00 5.36
CA PRO A 130 -2.14 -22.29 4.55
C PRO A 130 -1.93 -21.28 3.43
N THR A 131 -3.02 -20.74 2.87
CA THR A 131 -2.98 -19.68 1.85
C THR A 131 -3.06 -18.31 2.52
N THR A 132 -2.06 -17.46 2.31
CA THR A 132 -2.07 -16.10 2.87
C THR A 132 -3.00 -15.18 2.08
N TYR A 133 -2.87 -15.24 0.75
CA TYR A 133 -3.59 -14.38 -0.17
C TYR A 133 -4.17 -15.20 -1.32
N TYR A 134 -5.46 -15.03 -1.60
CA TYR A 134 -6.17 -15.70 -2.70
C TYR A 134 -6.67 -14.65 -3.69
N ILE A 135 -6.04 -14.55 -4.86
CA ILE A 135 -6.33 -13.51 -5.85
C ILE A 135 -6.44 -14.17 -7.22
N ALA A 136 -7.68 -14.39 -7.66
CA ALA A 136 -7.96 -15.31 -8.74
C ALA A 136 -9.11 -14.85 -9.66
N HIS A 137 -9.02 -15.09 -10.95
CA HIS A 137 -10.10 -14.88 -11.92
C HIS A 137 -10.61 -13.43 -11.96
N ASN A 138 -9.70 -12.46 -11.87
CA ASN A 138 -10.03 -11.03 -11.87
C ASN A 138 -9.71 -10.40 -13.23
N TRP A 139 -10.61 -9.59 -13.78
CA TRP A 139 -10.41 -8.96 -15.10
C TRP A 139 -10.85 -7.49 -15.15
N PRO A 140 -10.06 -6.58 -15.74
CA PRO A 140 -8.65 -6.73 -16.09
C PRO A 140 -7.80 -7.02 -14.84
N ARG A 141 -6.51 -7.34 -15.04
CA ARG A 141 -5.56 -7.57 -13.93
C ARG A 141 -5.62 -6.39 -12.94
N MET A 142 -5.71 -6.71 -11.64
CA MET A 142 -6.12 -5.74 -10.62
C MET A 142 -4.99 -5.24 -9.73
N MET A 143 -3.85 -5.93 -9.73
CA MET A 143 -2.76 -5.66 -8.80
C MET A 143 -1.56 -5.10 -9.56
N THR A 144 -1.03 -3.98 -9.08
CA THR A 144 0.27 -3.49 -9.53
C THR A 144 1.40 -4.28 -8.86
N GLU A 145 2.58 -4.27 -9.46
CA GLU A 145 3.77 -4.89 -8.87
C GLU A 145 4.10 -4.31 -7.48
N SER A 146 3.90 -2.99 -7.30
CA SER A 146 4.09 -2.33 -6.00
C SER A 146 3.14 -2.85 -4.92
N GLN A 147 1.87 -3.07 -5.23
CA GLN A 147 0.90 -3.62 -4.29
C GLN A 147 1.25 -5.06 -3.90
N HIS A 148 1.73 -5.86 -4.87
CA HIS A 148 2.22 -7.20 -4.59
C HIS A 148 3.40 -7.21 -3.64
N TYR A 149 4.39 -6.35 -3.89
CA TYR A 149 5.55 -6.21 -3.03
C TYR A 149 5.16 -5.78 -1.61
N THR A 150 4.22 -4.85 -1.45
CA THR A 150 3.69 -4.50 -0.12
C THR A 150 3.06 -5.71 0.57
N LEU A 151 2.18 -6.46 -0.11
CA LEU A 151 1.54 -7.63 0.48
C LEU A 151 2.55 -8.72 0.87
N TYR A 152 3.59 -8.89 0.04
CA TYR A 152 4.68 -9.82 0.33
C TYR A 152 5.40 -9.43 1.63
N ASN A 153 5.80 -8.17 1.76
CA ASN A 153 6.54 -7.68 2.93
C ASN A 153 5.69 -7.56 4.20
N ALA A 154 4.40 -7.32 4.06
CA ALA A 154 3.51 -7.21 5.21
C ALA A 154 3.19 -8.57 5.84
N ALA A 155 3.41 -9.69 5.14
CA ALA A 155 3.08 -11.00 5.67
C ALA A 155 3.96 -11.37 6.87
N ALA A 156 3.32 -11.82 7.96
CA ALA A 156 3.99 -12.29 9.17
C ALA A 156 4.73 -13.63 8.97
N LYS A 157 4.45 -14.34 7.86
CA LYS A 157 5.15 -15.57 7.48
C LYS A 157 6.33 -15.20 6.59
N ASP A 158 7.50 -15.81 6.82
CA ASP A 158 8.71 -15.61 6.00
C ASP A 158 8.51 -15.93 4.51
N ARG A 159 7.52 -16.78 4.20
CA ARG A 159 7.12 -17.14 2.83
C ARG A 159 5.60 -17.12 2.71
N PRO A 160 4.97 -15.97 2.40
CA PRO A 160 3.54 -15.91 2.15
C PRO A 160 3.16 -16.75 0.93
N VAL A 161 2.09 -17.53 1.05
CA VAL A 161 1.55 -18.31 -0.07
C VAL A 161 0.52 -17.45 -0.80
N PHE A 162 0.81 -17.15 -2.06
CA PHE A 162 -0.09 -16.47 -2.98
C PHE A 162 -0.74 -17.49 -3.93
N PHE A 163 -2.08 -17.56 -3.94
CA PHE A 163 -2.83 -18.29 -4.96
C PHE A 163 -3.45 -17.31 -5.98
N ALA A 164 -3.32 -17.61 -7.27
CA ALA A 164 -2.51 -16.73 -8.10
C ALA A 164 -2.58 -16.94 -9.63
N ASP A 165 -3.60 -16.46 -10.32
CA ASP A 165 -3.82 -16.77 -11.75
C ASP A 165 -3.65 -15.53 -12.65
N TYR A 166 -2.41 -15.07 -12.86
CA TYR A 166 -2.00 -13.93 -13.73
C TYR A 166 -2.16 -12.53 -13.12
N PHE A 167 -1.24 -12.17 -12.23
CA PHE A 167 -1.43 -11.07 -11.28
C PHE A 167 -1.21 -9.65 -11.76
N PHE A 168 -0.17 -9.37 -12.54
CA PHE A 168 0.36 -8.01 -12.55
C PHE A 168 -0.11 -7.23 -13.76
N GLN A 169 -0.76 -6.11 -13.49
CA GLN A 169 -0.77 -5.00 -14.41
C GLN A 169 0.64 -4.39 -14.38
N THR A 170 1.55 -4.94 -15.18
CA THR A 170 2.82 -4.30 -15.48
C THR A 170 2.49 -3.13 -16.39
N THR A 171 2.20 -1.96 -15.84
CA THR A 171 2.45 -0.74 -16.59
C THR A 171 3.97 -0.68 -16.75
N PRO A 172 4.53 -0.80 -17.98
CA PRO A 172 5.95 -0.58 -18.16
C PRO A 172 6.25 0.82 -17.62
N CYS A 173 6.96 0.91 -16.49
CA CYS A 173 7.31 2.17 -15.86
C CYS A 173 8.20 2.94 -16.81
N ALA A 174 7.61 3.85 -17.62
CA ALA A 174 8.26 4.76 -18.55
C ALA A 174 9.66 4.28 -18.97
N GLU A 175 9.71 3.09 -19.56
CA GLU A 175 10.95 2.31 -19.66
C GLU A 175 12.01 3.09 -20.44
N THR A 176 11.55 3.90 -21.39
CA THR A 176 12.31 4.88 -22.14
C THR A 176 12.89 5.99 -21.26
N ALA A 177 12.13 6.60 -20.35
CA ALA A 177 12.60 7.67 -19.49
C ALA A 177 13.67 7.19 -18.51
N TYR A 178 13.49 6.01 -17.89
CA TYR A 178 14.48 5.43 -16.98
C TYR A 178 15.74 4.98 -17.70
N LYS A 179 15.62 4.32 -18.87
CA LYS A 179 16.80 3.96 -19.70
C LYS A 179 17.58 5.21 -20.12
N THR A 180 16.87 6.28 -20.50
CA THR A 180 17.50 7.55 -20.88
C THR A 180 18.22 8.20 -19.70
N LEU A 181 17.59 8.25 -18.52
CA LEU A 181 18.23 8.78 -17.31
C LEU A 181 19.47 7.95 -16.91
N ALA A 182 19.37 6.62 -16.94
CA ALA A 182 20.49 5.74 -16.64
C ALA A 182 21.67 5.95 -17.62
N ALA A 183 21.37 6.13 -18.91
CA ALA A 183 22.38 6.44 -19.92
C ALA A 183 23.05 7.80 -19.67
N ILE A 184 22.26 8.84 -19.34
CA ILE A 184 22.79 10.18 -19.00
C ILE A 184 23.72 10.10 -17.78
N PHE A 185 23.28 9.45 -16.69
CA PHE A 185 24.11 9.28 -15.49
C PHE A 185 25.39 8.48 -15.78
N GLY A 186 25.31 7.42 -16.59
CA GLY A 186 26.47 6.65 -17.03
C GLY A 186 27.48 7.49 -17.82
N CYS A 187 27.00 8.28 -18.79
CA CYS A 187 27.87 9.15 -19.58
C CYS A 187 28.53 10.26 -18.75
N VAL A 188 27.77 10.91 -17.85
CA VAL A 188 28.30 11.98 -16.99
C VAL A 188 29.37 11.43 -16.05
N SER A 189 29.12 10.30 -15.39
CA SER A 189 30.09 9.67 -14.50
C SER A 189 31.35 9.21 -15.24
N PHE A 190 31.21 8.68 -16.46
CA PHE A 190 32.34 8.34 -17.32
C PHE A 190 33.19 9.56 -17.71
N LEU A 191 32.55 10.66 -18.11
CA LEU A 191 33.26 11.91 -18.46
C LEU A 191 33.99 12.51 -17.25
N VAL A 192 33.36 12.51 -16.07
CA VAL A 192 34.00 12.93 -14.82
C VAL A 192 35.23 12.08 -14.53
N ALA A 193 35.14 10.75 -14.69
CA ALA A 193 36.27 9.86 -14.52
C ALA A 193 37.43 10.17 -15.49
N ILE A 194 37.13 10.43 -16.77
CA ILE A 194 38.15 10.84 -17.75
C ILE A 194 38.85 12.14 -17.32
N VAL A 195 38.09 13.16 -16.90
CA VAL A 195 38.66 14.44 -16.47
C VAL A 195 39.55 14.22 -15.24
N LEU A 196 39.11 13.44 -14.26
CA LEU A 196 39.90 13.12 -13.07
C LEU A 196 41.17 12.34 -13.40
N ILE A 197 41.11 11.36 -14.30
CA ILE A 197 42.29 10.63 -14.78
C ILE A 197 43.25 11.57 -15.49
N PHE A 198 42.75 12.43 -16.38
CA PHE A 198 43.57 13.42 -17.09
C PHE A 198 44.24 14.38 -16.09
N TRP A 199 43.51 14.85 -15.08
CA TRP A 199 44.05 15.72 -14.04
C TRP A 199 45.07 15.00 -13.15
N ALA A 200 44.88 13.72 -12.84
CA ALA A 200 45.84 12.92 -12.10
C ALA A 200 47.14 12.69 -12.91
N CYS A 201 47.04 12.45 -14.23
CA CYS A 201 48.17 12.20 -15.10
C CYS A 201 48.93 13.47 -15.48
N TYR A 202 48.23 14.57 -15.78
CA TYR A 202 48.83 15.82 -16.30
C TYR A 202 48.87 16.97 -15.29
N GLY A 203 48.15 16.86 -14.16
CA GLY A 203 48.20 17.84 -13.07
C GLY A 203 49.39 17.69 -12.13
N ARG A 204 50.15 16.59 -12.22
CA ARG A 204 51.44 16.46 -11.52
C ARG A 204 52.45 17.39 -12.17
N ARG A 205 52.72 18.54 -11.53
CA ARG A 205 53.80 19.43 -11.94
C ARG A 205 55.14 18.68 -11.81
N PRO A 206 56.07 18.85 -12.76
CA PRO A 206 57.38 18.16 -12.74
C PRO A 206 58.29 18.54 -11.56
N LYS A 207 57.85 19.39 -10.62
CA LYS A 207 58.63 19.79 -9.43
C LYS A 207 58.54 18.81 -8.25
N ASP A 208 57.64 17.81 -8.32
CA ASP A 208 57.48 16.79 -7.26
C ASP A 208 58.15 15.44 -7.59
N LEU A 209 58.83 15.33 -8.73
CA LEU A 209 59.73 14.22 -9.06
C LEU A 209 61.15 14.60 -8.67
N LYS A 210 61.43 14.61 -7.36
CA LYS A 210 62.82 14.56 -6.87
C LYS A 210 63.26 13.09 -6.89
N TYR A 211 64.22 12.78 -7.76
CA TYR A 211 65.11 11.64 -7.59
C TYR A 211 65.90 11.78 -6.29
#